data_AF-A0A1R3GZL4-F1
#
_entry.id   AF-A0A1R3GZL4-F1
#
_cell.length_a   1.000
_cell.length_b   1.000
_cell.length_c   1.000
_cell.angle_alpha   90.00
_cell.angle_beta   90.00
_cell.angle_gamma   90.00
#
_symmetry.space_group_name_H-M   'P 1'
#
loop_
_entity.id
_entity.type
_entity.pdbx_description
1 polymer ?
#
loop_
_entity_poly.entity_id
_entity_poly.type
_entity_poly.pdbx_seq_one_letter_code
_entity_poly.pdbx_strand_id
1 'polypeptide(L)'
;MDNVVDCLSNAYQDFFTAATNVVEAKASTNGERSAATDAALENFKKKWEAFKLACDQANEFVDTLKQSITANTSYPVNEDMIDIFDHAVHVDEDHEEN
;
A
#
# COMPACT_ATOMS: atom_id res chain seq x y z
N MET A 1 5.61 -6.76 -15.77
CA MET A 1 5.00 -7.49 -14.65
C MET A 1 5.93 -7.55 -13.43
N ASP A 2 7.26 -7.61 -13.58
CA ASP A 2 8.20 -7.30 -12.46
C ASP A 2 8.22 -5.82 -12.02
N ASN A 3 7.77 -4.90 -12.88
CA ASN A 3 7.93 -3.46 -12.61
C ASN A 3 7.00 -2.89 -11.53
N VAL A 4 5.88 -3.54 -11.18
CA VAL A 4 4.91 -2.97 -10.23
C VAL A 4 5.43 -3.12 -8.80
N VAL A 5 6.00 -4.29 -8.49
CA VAL A 5 6.65 -4.56 -7.20
C VAL A 5 7.89 -3.68 -7.04
N ASP A 6 8.70 -3.53 -8.10
CA ASP A 6 9.85 -2.60 -8.10
C ASP A 6 9.42 -1.14 -7.94
N CYS A 7 8.36 -0.70 -8.61
CA CYS A 7 7.81 0.65 -8.45
C CYS A 7 7.32 0.89 -7.02
N LEU A 8 6.60 -0.07 -6.43
CA LEU A 8 6.12 0.02 -5.05
C LEU A 8 7.28 0.07 -4.05
N SER A 9 8.28 -0.79 -4.24
CA SER A 9 9.49 -0.83 -3.41
C SER A 9 10.25 0.49 -3.45
N ASN A 10 10.48 1.03 -4.65
CA ASN A 10 11.14 2.32 -4.84
C ASN A 10 10.32 3.47 -4.23
N ALA A 11 9.00 3.49 -4.44
CA ALA A 11 8.12 4.51 -3.86
C ALA A 11 8.09 4.46 -2.32
N TYR A 12 8.15 3.27 -1.74
CA TYR A 12 8.25 3.09 -0.28
C TYR A 12 9.57 3.62 0.28
N GLN A 13 10.70 3.28 -0.34
CA GLN A 13 12.02 3.79 0.06
C GLN A 13 12.07 5.32 -0.04
N ASP A 14 11.50 5.88 -1.09
CA ASP A 14 11.39 7.32 -1.29
C ASP A 14 10.52 8.01 -0.23
N PHE A 15 9.38 7.40 0.13
CA PHE A 15 8.52 7.86 1.21
C PHE A 15 9.24 7.83 2.56
N PHE A 16 9.94 6.75 2.87
CA PHE A 16 10.70 6.58 4.11
C PHE A 16 11.85 7.58 4.22
N THR A 17 12.57 7.81 3.12
CA THR A 17 13.61 8.83 3.02
C THR A 17 13.03 10.23 3.25
N ALA A 18 11.88 10.54 2.64
CA ALA A 18 11.21 11.82 2.87
C ALA A 18 10.72 11.99 4.32
N ALA A 19 10.25 10.92 4.97
CA ALA A 19 9.86 10.93 6.38
C ALA A 19 11.07 11.21 7.29
N THR A 20 12.20 10.57 7.00
CA THR A 20 13.47 10.78 7.71
C THR A 20 13.90 12.24 7.59
N ASN A 21 13.86 12.81 6.38
CA ASN A 21 14.18 14.22 6.15
C ASN A 21 13.27 15.18 6.95
N VAL A 22 11.99 14.86 7.13
CA VAL A 22 11.09 15.67 7.98
C VAL A 22 11.53 15.63 9.45
N VAL A 23 11.90 14.45 9.96
CA VAL A 23 12.37 14.29 11.34
C VAL A 23 13.70 15.01 11.55
N GLU A 24 14.65 14.88 10.63
CA GLU A 24 15.94 15.57 10.68
C GLU A 24 15.80 17.09 10.55
N ALA A 25 14.95 17.56 9.64
CA ALA A 25 14.68 18.98 9.49
C ALA A 25 14.04 19.57 10.75
N LYS A 26 13.16 18.81 11.42
CA LYS A 26 12.53 19.22 12.69
C LYS A 26 13.49 19.14 13.88
N ALA A 27 14.42 18.18 13.89
CA ALA A 27 15.47 18.09 14.90
C ALA A 27 16.47 19.25 14.77
N SER A 28 16.81 19.64 13.53
CA SER A 28 17.72 20.74 13.22
C SER A 28 17.16 22.11 13.64
N THR A 29 15.84 22.23 13.76
CA THR A 29 15.15 23.46 14.15
C THR A 29 14.75 23.47 15.63
N ASN A 30 15.26 22.54 16.45
CA ASN A 30 14.87 22.38 17.85
C ASN A 30 13.35 22.26 18.07
N GLY A 31 12.61 21.76 17.07
CA GLY A 31 11.16 21.67 17.10
C GLY A 31 10.41 22.95 16.68
N GLU A 32 11.11 24.04 16.35
CA GLU A 32 10.48 25.21 15.74
C GLU A 32 10.15 24.94 14.27
N ARG A 33 8.97 25.40 13.84
CA ARG A 33 8.56 25.28 12.45
C ARG A 33 9.39 26.26 11.61
N SER A 34 10.26 25.72 10.77
CA SER A 34 11.08 26.49 9.83
C SER A 34 10.69 26.19 8.39
N ALA A 35 11.06 27.07 7.46
CA ALA A 35 10.90 26.87 6.03
C ALA A 35 11.51 25.54 5.54
N ALA A 36 12.57 25.06 6.20
CA ALA A 36 13.18 23.76 5.92
C ALA A 36 12.26 22.58 6.31
N THR A 37 11.56 22.68 7.44
CA THR A 37 10.58 21.68 7.87
C THR A 37 9.35 21.70 6.97
N ASP A 38 8.85 22.89 6.58
CA ASP A 38 7.73 23.03 5.64
C ASP A 38 8.07 22.42 4.26
N ALA A 39 9.27 22.68 3.72
CA ALA A 39 9.72 22.09 2.46
C ALA A 39 9.86 20.56 2.54
N ALA A 40 10.38 20.03 3.66
CA ALA A 40 10.47 18.59 3.88
C ALA A 40 9.07 17.93 3.96
N LEU A 41 8.10 18.61 4.58
CA LEU A 41 6.73 18.12 4.78
C LEU A 41 5.95 18.13 3.46
N GLU A 42 6.12 19.15 2.63
CA GLU A 42 5.59 19.14 1.25
C GLU A 42 6.20 18.01 0.40
N ASN A 43 7.51 17.77 0.55
CA ASN A 43 8.19 16.68 -0.17
C ASN A 43 7.66 15.31 0.29
N PHE A 44 7.51 15.11 1.60
CA PHE A 44 6.88 13.94 2.19
C PHE A 44 5.47 13.71 1.65
N LYS A 45 4.64 14.77 1.59
CA LYS A 45 3.29 14.68 1.04
C LYS A 45 3.29 14.23 -0.43
N LYS A 46 4.18 14.78 -1.26
CA LYS A 46 4.34 14.36 -2.66
C LYS A 46 4.76 12.89 -2.78
N LYS A 47 5.75 12.44 -1.98
CA LYS A 47 6.19 11.03 -1.99
C LYS A 47 5.12 10.08 -1.46
N TRP A 48 4.31 10.51 -0.49
CA TRP A 48 3.15 9.76 0.00
C TRP A 48 2.07 9.57 -1.07
N GLU A 49 1.75 10.61 -1.85
CA GLU A 49 0.79 10.47 -2.96
C GLU A 49 1.32 9.55 -4.06
N ALA A 50 2.61 9.62 -4.38
CA ALA A 50 3.24 8.70 -5.31
C ALA A 50 3.21 7.24 -4.80
N PHE A 51 3.43 7.02 -3.51
CA PHE A 51 3.31 5.70 -2.89
C PHE A 51 1.89 5.15 -2.95
N LYS A 52 0.87 5.98 -2.66
CA LYS A 52 -0.54 5.58 -2.82
C LYS A 52 -0.86 5.15 -4.25
N LEU A 53 -0.44 5.93 -5.23
CA LEU A 53 -0.63 5.58 -6.64
C LEU A 53 0.04 4.24 -6.99
N ALA A 54 1.24 3.97 -6.45
CA ALA A 54 1.90 2.68 -6.62
C ALA A 54 1.15 1.53 -5.93
N CYS A 55 0.51 1.78 -4.76
CA CYS A 55 -0.37 0.80 -4.12
C CYS A 55 -1.63 0.52 -4.95
N ASP A 56 -2.26 1.55 -5.52
CA ASP A 56 -3.42 1.38 -6.41
C ASP A 56 -3.05 0.53 -7.63
N GLN A 57 -1.89 0.81 -8.25
CA GLN A 57 -1.36 0.04 -9.37
C GLN A 57 -1.05 -1.43 -8.97
N ALA A 58 -0.51 -1.65 -7.77
CA ALA A 58 -0.30 -2.99 -7.24
C ALA A 58 -1.62 -3.74 -7.02
N ASN A 59 -2.67 -3.04 -6.57
CA ASN A 59 -3.99 -3.64 -6.40
C ASN A 59 -4.64 -4.01 -7.74
N GLU A 60 -4.60 -3.11 -8.73
CA GLU A 60 -5.05 -3.39 -10.10
C GLU A 60 -4.31 -4.58 -10.73
N PHE A 61 -3.01 -4.71 -10.45
CA PHE A 61 -2.21 -5.83 -10.88
C PHE A 61 -2.71 -7.16 -10.29
N VAL A 62 -3.01 -7.18 -8.98
CA VAL A 62 -3.59 -8.35 -8.31
C VAL A 62 -4.98 -8.68 -8.87
N ASP A 63 -5.83 -7.68 -9.12
CA ASP A 63 -7.14 -7.89 -9.75
C ASP A 63 -7.02 -8.45 -11.18
N THR A 64 -6.04 -7.96 -11.95
CA THR A 64 -5.75 -8.48 -13.30
C THR A 64 -5.25 -9.93 -13.25
N LEU A 65 -4.42 -10.28 -12.26
CA LEU A 65 -4.00 -11.67 -12.05
C LEU A 65 -5.17 -12.56 -11.65
N LYS A 66 -6.05 -12.10 -10.74
CA LYS A 66 -7.27 -12.81 -10.36
C LYS A 66 -8.16 -13.06 -11.58
N GLN A 67 -8.43 -12.03 -12.39
CA GLN A 67 -9.21 -12.17 -13.62
C GLN A 67 -8.53 -13.10 -14.63
N SER A 68 -7.20 -13.05 -14.77
CA SER A 68 -6.46 -13.95 -15.66
C SER A 68 -6.56 -15.41 -15.22
N ILE A 69 -6.49 -15.69 -13.92
CA ILE A 69 -6.63 -17.05 -13.39
C ILE A 69 -8.07 -17.54 -13.59
N THR A 70 -9.07 -16.69 -13.28
CA THR A 70 -10.49 -17.01 -13.49
C THR A 70 -10.83 -17.21 -14.97
N ALA A 71 -10.30 -16.36 -15.87
CA ALA A 71 -10.54 -16.45 -17.31
C ALA A 71 -9.87 -17.67 -17.95
N ASN A 72 -8.72 -18.11 -17.42
CA ASN A 72 -8.02 -19.30 -17.90
C ASN A 72 -8.58 -20.61 -17.33
N THR A 73 -9.48 -20.52 -16.34
CA THR A 73 -10.24 -21.64 -15.81
C THR A 73 -11.60 -21.69 -16.48
N SER A 74 -11.60 -21.99 -17.79
CA SER A 74 -12.82 -22.31 -18.56
C SER A 74 -13.35 -23.68 -18.15
N TYR A 75 -13.97 -23.73 -16.97
CA TYR A 75 -15.01 -24.70 -16.63
C TYR A 75 -16.20 -23.86 -16.13
N PRO A 76 -17.45 -24.24 -16.42
CA PRO A 76 -18.60 -23.49 -15.95
C PRO A 76 -18.57 -23.50 -14.41
N VAL A 77 -18.10 -22.40 -13.83
CA VAL A 77 -18.05 -22.20 -12.38
C VAL A 77 -19.50 -22.05 -11.94
N ASN A 78 -20.05 -23.10 -11.36
CA ASN A 78 -21.28 -23.03 -10.59
C ASN A 78 -21.07 -21.97 -9.49
N GLU A 79 -22.04 -21.06 -9.36
CA GLU A 79 -22.02 -19.90 -8.44
C GLU A 79 -21.71 -20.23 -6.98
N ASP A 80 -21.75 -21.51 -6.57
CA ASP A 80 -21.54 -21.99 -5.20
C ASP A 80 -20.07 -22.00 -4.72
N MET A 81 -19.09 -21.55 -5.53
CA MET A 81 -17.65 -21.62 -5.17
C MET A 81 -16.97 -20.25 -5.01
N ILE A 82 -17.73 -19.16 -4.97
CA ILE A 82 -17.19 -17.81 -4.70
C ILE A 82 -16.96 -17.55 -3.19
N ASP A 83 -17.31 -18.48 -2.30
CA ASP A 83 -17.18 -18.31 -0.85
C ASP A 83 -15.79 -18.63 -0.26
N ILE A 84 -14.81 -19.06 -1.06
CA ILE A 84 -13.50 -19.47 -0.52
C ILE A 84 -12.63 -18.26 -0.11
N PHE A 85 -12.73 -17.13 -0.82
CA PHE A 85 -11.88 -15.97 -0.53
C PHE A 85 -12.50 -14.98 0.47
N ASP A 86 -13.82 -15.03 0.71
CA ASP A 86 -14.50 -14.15 1.65
C ASP A 86 -14.48 -14.68 3.10
N HIS A 87 -14.38 -16.01 3.29
CA HIS A 87 -14.28 -16.62 4.61
C HIS A 87 -12.89 -16.53 5.28
N ALA A 88 -11.83 -16.13 4.56
CA ALA A 88 -10.51 -15.96 5.14
C ALA A 88 -10.34 -14.64 5.93
N VAL A 89 -11.32 -13.73 5.87
CA VAL A 89 -11.27 -12.39 6.51
C VAL A 89 -12.11 -12.33 7.80
N HIS A 90 -12.73 -13.44 8.25
CA HIS A 90 -13.63 -13.43 9.41
C HIS A 90 -13.46 -14.61 10.39
N VAL A 91 -12.23 -14.86 10.84
CA VAL A 91 -11.92 -15.66 12.04
C VAL A 91 -10.60 -15.05 12.57
N ASP A 92 -10.49 -14.31 13.67
CA ASP A 92 -10.95 -14.54 15.04
C ASP A 92 -11.18 -13.20 15.76
N GLU A 93 -12.41 -12.86 16.10
CA GLU A 93 -12.67 -11.87 17.15
C GLU A 93 -13.98 -12.21 17.86
N ASP A 94 -14.07 -13.38 18.51
CA ASP A 94 -15.10 -13.67 19.53
C ASP A 94 -14.83 -15.00 20.27
N HIS A 95 -14.04 -14.98 21.36
CA HIS A 95 -14.34 -15.74 22.59
C HIS A 95 -13.34 -15.43 23.70
N GLU A 96 -13.65 -14.40 24.49
CA GLU A 96 -13.19 -14.27 25.87
C GLU A 96 -14.39 -14.56 26.79
N GLU A 97 -14.55 -15.83 27.19
CA GLU A 97 -15.41 -16.19 28.31
C GLU A 97 -14.62 -17.11 29.25
N ASN A 98 -14.16 -16.54 30.37
CA ASN A 98 -13.95 -17.27 31.62
C ASN A 98 -14.21 -16.35 32.83
#